data_AF-A0A376P6S5-F1
#
_entry.id   AF-A0A376P6S5-F1
#
_cell.length_a   1.000
_cell.length_b   1.000
_cell.length_c   1.000
_cell.angle_alpha   90.00
_cell.angle_beta   90.00
_cell.angle_gamma   90.00
#
_symmetry.space_group_name_H-M   'P 1'
#
loop_
_entity.id
_entity.type
_entity.pdbx_description
1 polymer ?
#
loop_
_entity_poly.entity_id
_entity_poly.type
_entity_poly.pdbx_seq_one_letter_code
_entity_poly.pdbx_strand_id
1 'polypeptide(L)' 'MVDDARKTLPPGCEGEEASRGPNVFMGYFDEPELTARALDEEGWYYSGDLGNAANLLI' A
#
# COMPACT_ATOMS: atom_id res chain seq x y z
N MET A 1 -5.64 4.10 -0.03
CA MET A 1 -5.85 3.83 1.40
C MET A 1 -6.61 2.52 1.50
N VAL A 2 -6.10 1.59 2.30
CA VAL A 2 -6.72 0.28 2.50
C VAL A 2 -6.93 0.00 3.99
N ASP A 3 -7.88 -0.86 4.31
CA ASP A 3 -8.04 -1.44 5.65
C ASP A 3 -7.06 -2.59 5.92
N ASP A 4 -7.12 -3.17 7.12
CA ASP A 4 -6.29 -4.33 7.52
C ASP A 4 -6.51 -5.57 6.64
N ALA A 5 -7.66 -5.65 5.96
CA ALA A 5 -7.98 -6.70 4.99
C ALA A 5 -7.54 -6.32 3.56
N ARG A 6 -6.74 -5.26 3.41
CA ARG A 6 -6.22 -4.72 2.14
C ARG A 6 -7.32 -4.28 1.16
N LYS A 7 -8.51 -3.94 1.68
CA LYS A 7 -9.63 -3.42 0.86
C LYS A 7 -9.56 -1.91 0.76
N THR A 8 -9.77 -1.39 -0.44
CA THR A 8 -9.82 0.05 -0.70
C THR A 8 -10.89 0.72 0.16
N LEU A 9 -10.49 1.79 0.83
CA LEU A 9 -11.36 2.63 1.62
C LEU A 9 -11.91 3.81 0.80
N PRO A 10 -13.09 4.36 1.18
CA PRO A 10 -13.59 5.61 0.61
C PRO A 10 -12.64 6.79 0.84
N PRO A 11 -12.69 7.84 -0.01
CA PRO A 11 -11.99 9.09 0.25
C PRO A 11 -12.36 9.66 1.62
N GLY A 12 -11.40 10.26 2.32
CA GLY A 12 -11.62 10.79 3.66
C GLY A 12 -11.56 9.75 4.79
N CYS A 13 -11.39 8.45 4.49
CA CYS A 13 -11.09 7.43 5.51
C CYS A 13 -9.58 7.28 5.71
N GLU A 14 -9.15 7.14 6.96
CA GLU A 14 -7.77 6.79 7.30
C GLU A 14 -7.52 5.30 7.01
N GLY A 15 -6.37 5.00 6.41
CA GLY A 15 -5.90 3.63 6.20
C GLY A 15 -4.48 3.62 5.65
N GLU A 16 -3.96 2.42 5.39
CA GLU A 16 -2.60 2.24 4.90
C GLU A 16 -2.46 2.68 3.43
N GLU A 17 -1.35 3.34 3.11
CA GLU A 17 -0.96 3.63 1.73
C GLU A 17 -0.53 2.34 1.02
N ALA A 18 -1.18 2.09 -0.12
CA ALA A 18 -0.88 0.97 -0.98
C ALA A 18 -0.67 1.48 -2.40
N SER A 19 0.45 1.07 -3.01
CA SER A 19 0.91 1.54 -4.31
C SER A 19 1.19 0.37 -5.25
N ARG A 20 0.88 0.54 -6.54
CA ARG A 20 1.23 -0.42 -7.59
C ARG A 20 1.59 0.30 -8.87
N GLY A 21 2.68 -0.10 -9.50
CA GLY A 21 3.12 0.48 -10.76
C GLY A 21 4.60 0.21 -11.04
N PRO A 22 5.12 0.72 -12.18
CA PRO A 22 6.48 0.44 -12.64
C PRO A 22 7.58 0.99 -11.73
N ASN A 23 7.24 1.88 -10.80
CA ASN A 23 8.19 2.47 -9.85
C ASN A 23 8.25 1.71 -8.51
N VAL A 24 7.41 0.68 -8.32
CA VAL A 24 7.51 -0.19 -7.15
C VAL A 24 8.76 -1.07 -7.32
N PHE A 25 9.61 -1.08 -6.30
CA PHE A 25 10.78 -1.94 -6.18
C PHE A 25 10.46 -3.45 -6.28
N MET A 26 11.48 -4.27 -6.49
CA MET A 26 11.33 -5.73 -6.65
C MET A 26 11.34 -6.51 -5.32
N GLY A 27 11.52 -5.82 -4.19
CA GLY A 27 11.72 -6.43 -2.88
C GLY A 27 12.97 -5.93 -2.16
N TYR A 28 13.06 -6.29 -0.89
CA TYR A 28 14.21 -5.98 -0.04
C TYR A 28 15.34 -6.98 -0.30
N PHE A 29 16.57 -6.48 -0.37
CA PHE A 29 17.75 -7.29 -0.62
C PHE A 29 18.03 -8.26 0.53
N ASP A 30 18.13 -9.56 0.22
CA ASP A 30 18.36 -10.66 1.18
C ASP A 30 17.29 -10.79 2.29
N GLU A 31 16.11 -10.21 2.06
CA GLU A 31 15.03 -10.13 3.05
C GLU A 31 13.69 -10.61 2.43
N PRO A 32 13.56 -11.91 2.11
CA PRO A 32 12.38 -12.45 1.42
C PRO A 32 11.11 -12.39 2.28
N GLU A 33 11.22 -12.54 3.60
CA GLU A 33 10.06 -12.45 4.51
C GLU A 33 9.52 -11.02 4.59
N LEU A 34 10.42 -10.03 4.68
CA LEU A 34 10.02 -8.63 4.68
C LEU A 34 9.40 -8.24 3.33
N THR A 35 9.98 -8.75 2.23
CA THR A 35 9.42 -8.58 0.88
C THR A 35 8.02 -9.15 0.80
N ALA A 36 7.78 -10.38 1.25
CA ALA A 36 6.45 -11.01 1.21
C ALA A 36 5.41 -10.32 2.11
N ARG A 37 5.85 -9.61 3.17
CA ARG A 37 4.95 -8.79 4.00
C ARG A 37 4.55 -7.51 3.27
N ALA A 38 5.50 -6.83 2.64
CA ALA A 38 5.32 -5.52 2.04
C ALA A 38 4.84 -5.56 0.57
N LEU A 39 5.10 -6.63 -0.18
CA LEU A 39 4.76 -6.77 -1.60
C LEU A 39 4.00 -8.09 -1.81
N ASP A 40 2.80 -8.02 -2.39
CA ASP A 40 2.01 -9.21 -2.68
C ASP A 40 2.21 -9.75 -4.11
N GLU A 41 1.59 -10.90 -4.39
CA GLU A 41 1.68 -11.58 -5.68
C GLU A 41 0.99 -10.81 -6.82
N GLU A 42 0.13 -9.83 -6.51
CA GLU A 42 -0.52 -8.94 -7.47
C GLU A 42 0.29 -7.66 -7.75
N GLY A 43 1.44 -7.50 -7.09
CA GLY A 43 2.36 -6.39 -7.22
C GLY A 43 1.98 -5.15 -6.40
N TRP A 44 1.09 -5.26 -5.42
CA TRP A 44 0.79 -4.18 -4.49
C TRP A 44 1.85 -4.08 -3.40
N TYR A 45 2.41 -2.88 -3.25
CA TYR A 45 3.27 -2.50 -2.14
C TYR A 45 2.46 -1.84 -1.03
N TYR A 46 2.71 -2.27 0.20
CA TYR A 46 2.12 -1.82 1.46
C TYR A 46 3.21 -1.14 2.29
N SER A 47 3.10 0.17 2.46
CA SER A 47 4.18 1.00 3.00
C SER A 47 4.29 0.99 4.52
N GLY A 48 3.23 0.57 5.22
CA GLY A 48 3.06 0.74 6.66
C GLY A 48 2.65 2.15 7.08
N ASP A 49 2.59 3.11 6.16
CA ASP A 49 2.22 4.49 6.47
C ASP A 49 0.70 4.65 6.47
N LEU A 50 0.17 5.22 7.56
CA LEU A 50 -1.22 5.61 7.65
C LEU A 50 -1.42 7.00 7.04
N GLY A 51 -2.45 7.12 6.21
CA GLY A 51 -2.80 8.37 5.57
C GLY A 51 -4.29 8.48 5.29
N ASN A 52 -4.66 9.62 4.73
CA ASN A 52 -6.02 9.92 4.33
C ASN A 52 -5.99 10.60 2.97
N ALA A 53 -6.62 9.98 1.97
CA ALA A 53 -6.84 10.65 0.70
C ALA A 53 -8.00 11.63 0.89
N ALA A 54 -7.68 12.90 1.14
CA ALA A 54 -8.68 13.95 1.28
C ALA A 54 -9.56 14.00 0.02
N ASN A 55 -10.87 14.16 0.22
CA ASN A 55 -11.79 14.42 -0.88
C ASN A 55 -11.57 15.87 -1.35
N LEU A 56 -10.59 16.08 -2.23
CA LEU A 56 -10.38 17.36 -2.88
C LEU A 56 -11.53 17.58 -3.87
N LEU A 57 -12.54 18.34 -3.43
CA LEU A 57 -13.46 19.03 -4.33
C LEU A 57 -12.66 20.12 -5.04
N ILE A 58 -12.10 19.79 -6.19
CA ILE A 58 -11.62 20.75 -7.20
C ILE A 58 -12.67 20.89 -8.30
#